data_AF-A0A166FJ05-F1
#
_entry.id   AF-A0A166FJ05-F1
#
_cell.length_a   1.000
_cell.length_b   1.000
_cell.length_c   1.000
_cell.angle_alpha   90.00
_cell.angle_beta   90.00
_cell.angle_gamma   90.00
#
_symmetry.space_group_name_H-M   'P 1'
#
loop_
_entity.id
_entity.type
_entity.pdbx_description
1 polymer ?
#
loop_
_entity_poly.entity_id
_entity_poly.type
_entity_poly.pdbx_seq_one_letter_code
_entity_poly.pdbx_strand_id
1 'polypeptide(L)'
;MTNGQELHTTLEWRVHAPDGTVEILVQEELGPRWRLFRWMHGLVAEFIIKLSTFMLKAWNIGVNDPKKFIHCLKVGTALSLVSLFYYMRTLYEGVGGNAMWAVMTVVVVFEYSIGATLYKCVNRAAGTLVAGVLGFGVHWMAIQCGEEIEPIVLEISVFLLAAAATFSRFIPTVKARFDYGAMVFILTFCLVSISGYRVDQLFEMAHHRLLTVTLGASICIITSMLVCPIWAGQELHALITRNLEKLSESLDACFIDFFADRGVKNVSHGYFSKMNQAYKCVLNSKTSEESMANFARWEPAHGDFKFRHPWKQYLKVGAAIRSCAYCIETLNGCINSDIRAPETLKKHLKDMCVSLSSYSSNVIKELAAMMKTMTKSSSIHISIGQMNIAVYELQDALKNVPSQVVVQILQASNNSINKETTNTRPLLEILPLATIASLLIELASRVEVIVKEVNQLADQADFALNSNSGSKETHSIT
;
A
#
# COMPACT_ATOMS: atom_id res chain seq x y z
N MET A 1 -56.72 -55.06 7.98
CA MET A 1 -56.73 -54.93 6.50
C MET A 1 -56.30 -53.50 6.21
N THR A 2 -55.12 -53.20 5.70
CA THR A 2 -54.33 -53.84 4.63
C THR A 2 -52.83 -53.74 4.91
N ASN A 3 -52.12 -54.84 4.61
CA ASN A 3 -50.68 -54.97 4.59
C ASN A 3 -50.06 -54.11 3.48
N GLY A 4 -48.91 -53.49 3.77
CA GLY A 4 -47.98 -52.97 2.77
C GLY A 4 -46.56 -53.26 3.23
N GLN A 5 -46.05 -54.46 2.91
CA GLN A 5 -44.64 -54.80 3.05
C GLN A 5 -43.84 -54.01 2.00
N GLU A 6 -43.03 -53.03 2.43
CA GLU A 6 -41.99 -52.46 1.58
C GLU A 6 -40.82 -53.45 1.49
N LEU A 7 -40.69 -54.04 0.31
CA LEU A 7 -39.68 -55.00 -0.07
C LEU A 7 -38.35 -54.26 -0.27
N HIS A 8 -37.44 -54.34 0.72
CA HIS A 8 -36.04 -53.92 0.56
C HIS A 8 -35.38 -54.80 -0.52
N THR A 9 -35.32 -54.30 -1.75
CA THR A 9 -34.68 -54.96 -2.89
C THR A 9 -33.19 -54.66 -2.87
N THR A 10 -32.41 -55.59 -2.31
CA THR A 10 -30.95 -55.59 -2.43
C THR A 10 -30.58 -55.80 -3.91
N LEU A 11 -30.02 -54.79 -4.57
CA LEU A 11 -29.56 -54.90 -5.95
C LEU A 11 -28.34 -55.84 -6.02
N GLU A 12 -28.55 -57.07 -6.49
CA GLU A 12 -27.48 -58.01 -6.84
C GLU A 12 -27.06 -57.84 -8.30
N TRP A 13 -25.79 -57.50 -8.54
CA TRP A 13 -25.22 -57.45 -9.88
C TRP A 13 -24.81 -58.87 -10.31
N ARG A 14 -25.51 -59.43 -11.31
CA ARG A 14 -25.16 -60.70 -11.96
C ARG A 14 -24.43 -60.44 -13.26
N VAL A 15 -23.30 -61.11 -13.46
CA VAL A 15 -22.58 -61.14 -14.75
C VAL A 15 -22.76 -62.53 -15.34
N HIS A 16 -23.19 -62.59 -16.60
CA HIS A 16 -23.28 -63.83 -17.35
C HIS A 16 -21.93 -64.13 -17.99
N ALA A 17 -21.31 -65.24 -17.60
CA ALA A 17 -20.13 -65.75 -18.27
C ALA A 17 -20.53 -66.40 -19.62
N PRO A 18 -19.64 -66.39 -20.63
CA PRO A 18 -19.95 -66.91 -21.97
C PRO A 18 -20.25 -68.42 -22.03
N ASP A 19 -19.99 -69.16 -20.96
CA ASP A 19 -20.30 -70.57 -20.77
C ASP A 19 -21.69 -70.83 -20.14
N GLY A 20 -22.48 -69.78 -19.90
CA GLY A 20 -23.84 -69.87 -19.36
C GLY A 20 -23.91 -69.91 -17.83
N THR A 21 -22.78 -69.83 -17.14
CA THR A 21 -22.73 -69.75 -15.67
C THR A 21 -23.02 -68.33 -15.19
N VAL A 22 -23.85 -68.21 -14.15
CA VAL A 22 -24.21 -66.92 -13.53
C VAL A 22 -23.32 -66.72 -12.30
N GLU A 23 -22.29 -65.89 -12.42
CA GLU A 23 -21.52 -65.46 -11.26
C GLU A 23 -22.22 -64.27 -10.58
N ILE A 24 -22.60 -64.46 -9.33
CA ILE A 24 -23.07 -63.38 -8.46
C ILE A 24 -21.81 -62.73 -7.88
N LEU A 25 -21.50 -61.53 -8.37
CA LEU A 25 -20.45 -60.70 -7.77
C LEU A 25 -21.00 -60.17 -6.43
N VAL A 26 -20.82 -60.96 -5.37
CA VAL A 26 -21.02 -60.48 -4.01
C VAL A 26 -20.01 -59.36 -3.81
N GLN A 27 -20.52 -58.13 -3.77
CA GLN A 27 -19.73 -56.97 -3.38
C GLN A 27 -19.17 -57.29 -1.99
N GLU A 28 -17.87 -57.59 -1.90
CA GLU A 28 -17.20 -57.80 -0.62
C GLU A 28 -17.57 -56.60 0.25
N GLU A 29 -18.39 -56.83 1.27
CA GLU A 29 -18.80 -55.81 2.22
C GLU A 29 -17.57 -55.45 3.03
N LEU A 30 -16.76 -54.55 2.48
CA LEU A 30 -15.64 -53.91 3.16
C LEU A 30 -16.15 -53.46 4.53
N GLY A 31 -15.67 -54.13 5.58
CA GLY A 31 -16.21 -53.97 6.93
C GLY A 31 -16.23 -52.51 7.37
N PRO A 32 -17.13 -52.12 8.31
CA PRO A 32 -17.29 -50.74 8.75
C PRO A 32 -15.96 -50.05 9.13
N ARG A 33 -15.02 -50.83 9.71
CA ARG A 33 -13.66 -50.40 10.06
C ARG A 33 -12.82 -49.97 8.85
N TRP A 34 -12.92 -50.69 7.73
CA TRP A 34 -12.14 -50.39 6.53
C TRP A 34 -12.74 -49.22 5.74
N ARG A 35 -14.07 -49.04 5.78
CA ARG A 35 -14.74 -47.81 5.30
C ARG A 35 -14.31 -46.58 6.10
N LEU A 36 -14.26 -46.68 7.43
CA LEU A 36 -13.74 -45.64 8.33
C LEU A 36 -12.26 -45.32 8.06
N PHE A 37 -11.43 -46.35 7.88
CA PHE A 37 -10.00 -46.17 7.57
C PHE A 37 -9.79 -45.45 6.23
N ARG A 38 -10.51 -45.84 5.17
CA ARG A 38 -10.44 -45.18 3.87
C ARG A 38 -10.93 -43.73 3.92
N TRP A 39 -11.98 -43.46 4.69
CA TRP A 39 -12.47 -42.11 4.93
C TRP A 39 -11.45 -41.24 5.67
N MET A 40 -10.85 -41.74 6.75
CA MET A 40 -9.77 -41.04 7.47
C MET A 40 -8.55 -40.78 6.58
N HIS A 41 -8.13 -41.77 5.78
CA HIS A 41 -7.01 -41.59 4.84
C HIS A 41 -7.34 -40.55 3.76
N GLY A 42 -8.60 -40.50 3.30
CA GLY A 42 -9.08 -39.45 2.40
C GLY A 42 -8.98 -38.05 3.02
N LEU A 43 -9.38 -37.89 4.29
CA LEU A 43 -9.25 -36.61 5.01
C LEU A 43 -7.79 -36.19 5.21
N VAL A 44 -6.91 -37.14 5.55
CA VAL A 44 -5.48 -36.87 5.69
C VAL A 44 -4.87 -36.48 4.35
N ALA A 45 -5.20 -37.18 3.27
CA ALA A 45 -4.72 -36.85 1.93
C ALA A 45 -5.22 -35.48 1.47
N GLU A 46 -6.49 -35.15 1.71
CA GLU A 46 -7.06 -33.84 1.41
C GLU A 46 -6.37 -32.72 2.22
N PHE A 47 -6.07 -32.98 3.50
CA PHE A 47 -5.31 -32.07 4.33
C PHE A 47 -3.88 -31.86 3.79
N ILE A 48 -3.19 -32.94 3.39
CA ILE A 48 -1.83 -32.86 2.82
C ILE A 48 -1.84 -32.08 1.51
N ILE A 49 -2.81 -32.29 0.62
CA ILE A 49 -2.93 -31.54 -0.65
C ILE A 49 -3.18 -30.06 -0.36
N LYS A 50 -4.07 -29.74 0.59
CA LYS A 50 -4.32 -28.35 1.01
C LYS A 50 -3.06 -27.72 1.59
N LEU A 51 -2.33 -28.44 2.43
CA LEU A 51 -1.06 -27.97 3.01
C LEU A 51 0.00 -27.76 1.94
N SER A 52 0.18 -28.69 1.00
CA SER A 52 1.12 -28.57 -0.12
C SER A 52 0.79 -27.36 -1.00
N THR A 53 -0.49 -27.17 -1.34
CA THR A 53 -0.96 -26.01 -2.11
C THR A 53 -0.71 -24.70 -1.36
N PHE A 54 -0.93 -24.69 -0.05
CA PHE A 54 -0.63 -23.54 0.81
C PHE A 54 0.87 -23.24 0.83
N MET A 55 1.71 -24.26 1.00
CA MET A 55 3.17 -24.11 1.02
C MET A 55 3.71 -23.61 -0.32
N LEU A 56 3.17 -24.08 -1.46
CA LEU A 56 3.52 -23.57 -2.78
C LEU A 56 3.15 -22.09 -2.93
N LYS A 57 1.97 -21.67 -2.45
CA LYS A 57 1.56 -20.26 -2.45
C LYS A 57 2.47 -19.42 -1.54
N ALA A 58 2.78 -19.90 -0.34
CA ALA A 58 3.68 -19.23 0.60
C ALA A 58 5.10 -19.09 0.01
N TRP A 59 5.59 -20.14 -0.65
CA TRP A 59 6.86 -20.12 -1.38
C TRP A 59 6.86 -19.06 -2.47
N ASN A 60 5.82 -19.02 -3.30
CA ASN A 60 5.68 -18.00 -4.34
C ASN A 60 5.65 -16.57 -3.75
N ILE A 61 5.02 -16.36 -2.60
CA ILE A 61 5.03 -15.06 -1.91
C ILE A 61 6.46 -14.69 -1.46
N GLY A 62 7.20 -15.63 -0.87
CA GLY A 62 8.56 -15.40 -0.41
C GLY A 62 9.56 -15.14 -1.54
N VAL A 63 9.45 -15.88 -2.65
CA VAL A 63 10.32 -15.70 -3.83
C VAL A 63 10.02 -14.39 -4.55
N ASN A 64 8.74 -14.02 -4.68
CA ASN A 64 8.36 -12.78 -5.35
C ASN A 64 8.70 -11.52 -4.53
N ASP A 65 8.78 -11.63 -3.21
CA ASP A 65 9.10 -10.51 -2.31
C ASP A 65 10.03 -10.98 -1.18
N PRO A 66 11.35 -11.05 -1.44
CA PRO A 66 12.32 -11.58 -0.49
C PRO A 66 12.38 -10.77 0.81
N LYS A 67 12.00 -9.49 0.79
CA LYS A 67 11.97 -8.63 1.99
C LYS A 67 10.95 -9.12 3.01
N LYS A 68 9.80 -9.67 2.58
CA LYS A 68 8.82 -10.27 3.48
C LYS A 68 9.36 -11.52 4.17
N PHE A 69 10.07 -12.37 3.44
CA PHE A 69 10.73 -13.54 4.02
C PHE A 69 11.79 -13.14 5.04
N ILE A 70 12.63 -12.17 4.69
CA ILE A 70 13.62 -11.58 5.61
C ILE A 70 12.93 -11.07 6.88
N HIS A 71 11.84 -10.31 6.76
CA HIS A 71 11.09 -9.82 7.93
C HIS A 71 10.62 -10.96 8.85
N CYS A 72 10.04 -12.03 8.30
CA CYS A 72 9.65 -13.20 9.10
C CYS A 72 10.84 -13.81 9.87
N LEU A 73 12.00 -13.91 9.21
CA LEU A 73 13.24 -14.38 9.85
C LEU A 73 13.66 -13.43 10.98
N LYS A 74 13.59 -12.11 10.79
CA LYS A 74 13.89 -11.13 11.85
C LYS A 74 13.02 -11.33 13.08
N VAL A 75 11.71 -11.44 12.89
CA VAL A 75 10.77 -11.65 14.00
C VAL A 75 11.09 -12.96 14.74
N GLY A 76 11.35 -14.04 14.00
CA GLY A 76 11.79 -15.31 14.56
C GLY A 76 13.07 -15.16 15.40
N THR A 77 14.09 -14.50 14.85
CA THR A 77 15.35 -14.27 15.58
C THR A 77 15.16 -13.42 16.84
N ALA A 78 14.33 -12.37 16.79
CA ALA A 78 14.02 -11.56 17.97
C ALA A 78 13.32 -12.38 19.06
N LEU A 79 12.33 -13.21 18.69
CA LEU A 79 11.64 -14.11 19.63
C LEU A 79 12.58 -15.17 20.22
N SER A 80 13.47 -15.74 19.41
CA SER A 80 14.50 -16.66 19.89
C SER A 80 15.46 -15.98 20.85
N LEU A 81 15.89 -14.74 20.58
CA LEU A 81 16.76 -13.98 21.47
C LEU A 81 16.07 -13.68 22.80
N VAL A 82 14.81 -13.21 22.79
CA VAL A 82 14.06 -12.96 24.04
C VAL A 82 13.87 -14.26 24.83
N SER A 83 13.56 -15.36 24.16
CA SER A 83 13.43 -16.68 24.80
C SER A 83 14.77 -17.17 25.37
N LEU A 84 15.89 -16.93 24.68
CA LEU A 84 17.21 -17.31 25.18
C LEU A 84 17.61 -16.48 26.41
N PHE A 85 17.33 -15.17 26.39
CA PHE A 85 17.51 -14.29 27.56
C PHE A 85 16.74 -14.82 28.78
N TYR A 86 15.57 -15.41 28.55
CA TYR A 86 14.76 -16.02 29.60
C TYR A 86 15.33 -17.33 30.15
N TYR A 87 15.85 -18.20 29.29
CA TYR A 87 16.44 -19.47 29.74
C TYR A 87 17.71 -19.28 30.59
N MET A 88 18.35 -18.11 30.50
CA MET A 88 19.47 -17.74 31.35
C MET A 88 18.97 -17.27 32.73
N ARG A 89 19.08 -18.14 33.74
CA ARG A 89 18.58 -17.93 35.11
C ARG A 89 18.99 -16.59 35.73
N THR A 90 20.25 -16.17 35.56
CA THR A 90 20.76 -14.90 36.09
C THR A 90 20.09 -13.68 35.49
N LEU A 91 19.71 -13.74 34.21
CA LEU A 91 18.99 -12.65 33.55
C LEU A 91 17.51 -12.69 33.93
N TYR A 92 16.91 -13.88 34.00
CA TYR A 92 15.51 -14.07 34.42
C TYR A 92 15.20 -13.52 35.82
N GLU A 93 16.04 -13.84 36.81
CA GLU A 93 15.91 -13.31 38.17
C GLU A 93 16.10 -11.78 38.20
N GLY A 94 16.98 -11.24 37.33
CA GLY A 94 17.23 -9.80 37.22
C GLY A 94 16.10 -8.97 36.59
N VAL A 95 15.20 -9.56 35.79
CA VAL A 95 14.05 -8.83 35.16
C VAL A 95 12.72 -9.06 35.88
N GLY A 96 12.71 -9.73 37.03
CA GLY A 96 11.52 -9.87 37.87
C GLY A 96 10.52 -10.95 37.44
N GLY A 97 10.99 -12.03 36.84
CA GLY A 97 10.18 -13.23 36.67
C GLY A 97 9.06 -13.19 35.62
N ASN A 98 8.78 -12.03 34.98
CA ASN A 98 7.57 -11.85 34.17
C ASN A 98 7.86 -11.71 32.66
N ALA A 99 8.44 -12.74 32.05
CA ALA A 99 8.93 -12.69 30.68
C ALA A 99 7.86 -12.68 29.59
N MET A 100 6.62 -13.01 29.94
CA MET A 100 5.48 -12.93 29.02
C MET A 100 5.36 -11.52 28.42
N TRP A 101 5.65 -10.47 29.19
CA TRP A 101 5.61 -9.09 28.70
C TRP A 101 6.70 -8.76 27.68
N ALA A 102 7.88 -9.35 27.79
CA ALA A 102 8.96 -9.15 26.82
C ALA A 102 8.62 -9.84 25.48
N VAL A 103 8.11 -11.07 25.52
CA VAL A 103 7.65 -11.81 24.34
C VAL A 103 6.47 -11.09 23.67
N MET A 104 5.46 -10.70 24.45
CA MET A 104 4.33 -9.89 23.97
C MET A 104 4.77 -8.51 23.46
N THR A 105 5.91 -7.99 23.92
CA THR A 105 6.50 -6.78 23.33
C THR A 105 6.93 -7.06 21.92
N VAL A 106 7.79 -8.06 21.71
CA VAL A 106 8.29 -8.42 20.39
C VAL A 106 7.17 -8.66 19.40
N VAL A 107 6.17 -9.47 19.77
CA VAL A 107 5.05 -9.81 18.89
C VAL A 107 4.26 -8.57 18.44
N VAL A 108 4.09 -7.57 19.31
CA VAL A 108 3.21 -6.42 19.01
C VAL A 108 3.96 -5.22 18.42
N VAL A 109 5.25 -5.05 18.76
CA VAL A 109 6.05 -3.89 18.32
C VAL A 109 6.91 -4.15 17.10
N PHE A 110 7.29 -5.40 16.82
CA PHE A 110 8.13 -5.71 15.68
C PHE A 110 7.33 -5.55 14.39
N GLU A 111 7.74 -4.61 13.56
CA GLU A 111 7.04 -4.22 12.34
C GLU A 111 7.92 -4.45 11.11
N TYR A 112 7.31 -4.33 9.93
CA TYR A 112 7.99 -4.59 8.66
C TYR A 112 9.24 -3.71 8.46
N SER A 113 9.16 -2.43 8.81
CA SER A 113 10.26 -1.48 8.70
C SER A 113 10.86 -1.09 10.06
N ILE A 114 12.10 -0.60 10.03
CA ILE A 114 12.81 -0.10 11.20
C ILE A 114 12.07 1.10 11.80
N GLY A 115 11.66 2.07 10.98
CA GLY A 115 10.91 3.23 11.44
C GLY A 115 9.60 2.88 12.15
N ALA A 116 8.86 1.90 11.65
CA ALA A 116 7.62 1.43 12.30
C ALA A 116 7.91 0.70 13.62
N THR A 117 8.98 -0.09 13.67
CA THR A 117 9.42 -0.79 14.89
C THR A 117 9.87 0.22 15.95
N LEU A 118 10.68 1.22 15.58
CA LEU A 118 11.12 2.30 16.45
C LEU A 118 9.93 3.10 16.99
N TYR A 119 9.01 3.50 16.10
CA TYR A 119 7.76 4.18 16.46
C TYR A 119 6.98 3.40 17.52
N LYS A 120 6.77 2.09 17.33
CA LYS A 120 6.03 1.26 18.29
C LYS A 120 6.80 1.05 19.58
N CYS A 121 8.11 0.81 19.52
CA CYS A 121 8.96 0.63 20.70
C CYS A 121 8.94 1.86 21.61
N VAL A 122 9.17 3.05 21.04
CA VAL A 122 9.14 4.32 21.79
C VAL A 122 7.75 4.56 22.37
N ASN A 123 6.69 4.39 21.59
CA ASN A 123 5.32 4.53 22.08
C ASN A 123 4.97 3.53 23.18
N ARG A 124 5.47 2.29 23.10
CA ARG A 124 5.23 1.29 24.14
C ARG A 124 5.91 1.67 25.45
N ALA A 125 7.18 2.05 25.37
CA ALA A 125 7.95 2.45 26.55
C ALA A 125 7.35 3.71 27.19
N ALA A 126 7.08 4.74 26.39
CA ALA A 126 6.47 5.99 26.87
C ALA A 126 5.06 5.76 27.44
N GLY A 127 4.20 5.02 26.73
CA GLY A 127 2.85 4.70 27.21
C GLY A 127 2.86 3.90 28.51
N THR A 128 3.77 2.94 28.64
CA THR A 128 3.95 2.14 29.87
C THR A 128 4.46 3.00 31.03
N LEU A 129 5.45 3.86 30.78
CA LEU A 129 6.01 4.77 31.78
C LEU A 129 4.94 5.75 32.30
N VAL A 130 4.25 6.45 31.39
CA VAL A 130 3.22 7.44 31.74
C VAL A 130 2.08 6.77 32.50
N ALA A 131 1.65 5.58 32.07
CA ALA A 131 0.63 4.81 32.77
C ALA A 131 1.09 4.31 34.14
N GLY A 132 2.35 3.89 34.27
CA GLY A 132 2.91 3.44 35.55
C GLY A 132 2.97 4.59 36.57
N VAL A 133 3.47 5.76 36.15
CA VAL A 133 3.54 6.96 37.01
C VAL A 133 2.15 7.45 37.41
N LEU A 134 1.22 7.54 36.46
CA LEU A 134 -0.15 7.96 36.76
C LEU A 134 -0.91 6.91 37.58
N GLY A 135 -0.72 5.63 37.30
CA GLY A 135 -1.31 4.53 38.08
C GLY A 135 -0.86 4.56 39.54
N PHE A 136 0.43 4.76 39.77
CA PHE A 136 0.98 4.96 41.11
C PHE A 136 0.40 6.22 41.79
N GLY A 137 0.37 7.35 41.08
CA GLY A 137 -0.16 8.60 41.62
C GLY A 137 -1.64 8.49 42.02
N VAL A 138 -2.46 7.87 41.17
CA VAL A 138 -3.89 7.64 41.46
C VAL A 138 -4.07 6.70 42.65
N HIS A 139 -3.30 5.61 42.72
CA HIS A 139 -3.36 4.69 43.86
C HIS A 139 -2.92 5.36 45.17
N TRP A 140 -1.85 6.14 45.13
CA TRP A 140 -1.39 6.93 46.27
C TRP A 140 -2.50 7.88 46.76
N MET A 141 -3.18 8.57 45.84
CA MET A 141 -4.31 9.45 46.20
C MET A 141 -5.49 8.67 46.77
N ALA A 142 -5.81 7.51 46.21
CA ALA A 142 -6.94 6.68 46.63
C ALA A 142 -6.78 6.16 48.07
N ILE A 143 -5.57 5.72 48.46
CA ILE A 143 -5.28 5.29 49.84
C ILE A 143 -5.52 6.44 50.84
N GLN A 144 -5.19 7.68 50.47
CA GLN A 144 -5.41 8.84 51.36
C GLN A 144 -6.88 9.17 51.59
N CYS A 145 -7.79 8.65 50.74
CA CYS A 145 -9.23 8.82 50.88
C CYS A 145 -9.89 7.80 51.83
N GLY A 146 -9.14 6.80 52.31
CA GLY A 146 -9.64 5.74 53.18
C GLY A 146 -10.18 4.52 52.42
N GLU A 147 -10.16 3.35 53.07
CA GLU A 147 -10.42 2.03 52.46
C GLU A 147 -11.81 1.90 51.80
N GLU A 148 -12.84 2.57 52.35
CA GLU A 148 -14.20 2.52 51.79
C GLU A 148 -14.32 3.31 50.47
N ILE A 149 -13.52 4.37 50.31
CA ILE A 149 -13.59 5.31 49.17
C ILE A 149 -12.54 4.97 48.11
N GLU A 150 -11.45 4.30 48.49
CA GLU A 150 -10.37 3.87 47.61
C GLU A 150 -10.85 3.21 46.30
N PRO A 151 -11.70 2.15 46.31
CA PRO A 151 -12.13 1.50 45.07
C PRO A 151 -12.96 2.44 44.18
N ILE A 152 -13.73 3.36 44.76
CA ILE A 152 -14.53 4.35 44.02
C ILE A 152 -13.61 5.35 43.32
N VAL A 153 -12.56 5.84 43.99
CA VAL A 153 -11.57 6.75 43.42
C VAL A 153 -10.80 6.08 42.29
N LEU A 154 -10.39 4.82 42.48
CA LEU A 154 -9.72 4.02 41.44
C LEU A 154 -10.63 3.84 40.21
N GLU A 155 -11.89 3.47 40.42
CA GLU A 155 -12.85 3.24 39.33
C GLU A 155 -13.14 4.52 38.54
N ILE A 156 -13.40 5.64 39.22
CA ILE A 156 -13.61 6.95 38.57
C ILE A 156 -12.38 7.38 37.78
N SER A 157 -11.18 7.16 38.33
CA SER A 157 -9.92 7.51 37.66
C SER A 157 -9.67 6.66 36.41
N VAL A 158 -9.93 5.35 36.50
CA VAL A 158 -9.91 4.42 35.35
C VAL A 158 -10.87 4.90 34.27
N PHE A 159 -12.11 5.21 34.63
CA PHE A 159 -13.11 5.72 33.69
C PHE A 159 -12.63 7.00 33.00
N LEU A 160 -12.23 8.02 33.76
CA LEU A 160 -11.86 9.33 33.22
C LEU A 160 -10.62 9.26 32.34
N LEU A 161 -9.53 8.62 32.80
CA LEU A 161 -8.28 8.57 32.05
C LEU A 161 -8.37 7.63 30.84
N ALA A 162 -9.09 6.51 30.94
CA ALA A 162 -9.32 5.64 29.78
C ALA A 162 -10.22 6.31 28.73
N ALA A 163 -11.27 7.03 29.16
CA ALA A 163 -12.14 7.79 28.26
C ALA A 163 -11.35 8.93 27.59
N ALA A 164 -10.57 9.71 28.35
CA ALA A 164 -9.74 10.78 27.80
C ALA A 164 -8.67 10.27 26.82
N ALA A 165 -7.96 9.19 27.18
CA ALA A 165 -7.00 8.56 26.29
C ALA A 165 -7.67 8.01 25.02
N THR A 166 -8.83 7.39 25.14
CA THR A 166 -9.61 6.91 23.99
C THR A 166 -10.06 8.06 23.10
N PHE A 167 -10.57 9.14 23.69
CA PHE A 167 -10.99 10.33 22.96
C PHE A 167 -9.83 10.98 22.20
N SER A 168 -8.65 11.04 22.83
CA SER A 168 -7.46 11.61 22.20
C SER A 168 -7.09 10.93 20.87
N ARG A 169 -7.44 9.65 20.70
CA ARG A 169 -7.18 8.86 19.47
C ARG A 169 -8.05 9.29 18.29
N PHE A 170 -9.12 10.06 18.50
CA PHE A 170 -9.88 10.67 17.42
C PHE A 170 -9.24 11.95 16.89
N ILE A 171 -8.31 12.55 17.64
CA ILE A 171 -7.58 13.75 17.21
C ILE A 171 -6.52 13.33 16.17
N PRO A 172 -6.58 13.80 14.92
CA PRO A 172 -5.71 13.30 13.85
C PRO A 172 -4.20 13.42 14.14
N THR A 173 -3.78 14.50 14.81
CA THR A 173 -2.37 14.73 15.17
C THR A 173 -1.87 13.76 16.24
N VAL A 174 -2.72 13.39 17.19
CA VAL A 174 -2.42 12.38 18.22
C VAL A 174 -2.47 11.00 17.60
N LYS A 175 -3.52 10.68 16.82
CA LYS A 175 -3.66 9.39 16.12
C LYS A 175 -2.45 9.06 15.27
N ALA A 176 -1.95 10.02 14.52
CA ALA A 176 -0.77 9.82 13.67
C ALA A 176 0.52 9.51 14.46
N ARG A 177 0.63 9.94 15.72
CA ARG A 177 1.90 9.89 16.48
C ARG A 177 1.89 8.97 17.69
N PHE A 178 0.73 8.75 18.29
CA PHE A 178 0.59 8.17 19.62
C PHE A 178 -0.59 7.20 19.71
N ASP A 179 -1.25 6.80 18.62
CA ASP A 179 -2.40 5.88 18.68
C ASP A 179 -2.05 4.56 19.41
N TYR A 180 -0.89 3.98 19.07
CA TYR A 180 -0.38 2.80 19.76
C TYR A 180 -0.01 3.10 21.22
N GLY A 181 0.62 4.26 21.48
CA GLY A 181 0.98 4.69 22.82
C GLY A 181 -0.24 4.89 23.73
N ALA A 182 -1.33 5.47 23.22
CA ALA A 182 -2.59 5.63 23.92
C ALA A 182 -3.24 4.29 24.26
N MET A 183 -3.20 3.31 23.34
CA MET A 183 -3.67 1.95 23.63
C MET A 183 -2.84 1.26 24.72
N VAL A 184 -1.51 1.37 24.64
CA VAL A 184 -0.60 0.82 25.67
C VAL A 184 -0.81 1.53 27.01
N PHE A 185 -1.03 2.85 26.99
CA PHE A 185 -1.34 3.64 28.17
C PHE A 185 -2.61 3.12 28.85
N ILE A 186 -3.73 3.00 28.12
CA ILE A 186 -5.00 2.49 28.67
C ILE A 186 -4.79 1.10 29.28
N LEU A 187 -4.19 0.18 28.52
CA LEU A 187 -3.95 -1.20 28.98
C LEU A 187 -3.08 -1.23 30.24
N THR A 188 -2.03 -0.42 30.28
CA THR A 188 -1.10 -0.40 31.41
C THR A 188 -1.73 0.26 32.63
N PHE A 189 -2.41 1.39 32.44
CA PHE A 189 -3.04 2.15 33.50
C PHE A 189 -4.16 1.34 34.16
N CYS A 190 -5.02 0.68 33.39
CA CYS A 190 -6.04 -0.20 33.93
C CYS A 190 -5.44 -1.36 34.70
N LEU A 191 -4.39 -2.01 34.17
CA LEU A 191 -3.75 -3.13 34.87
C LEU A 191 -3.11 -2.67 36.18
N VAL A 192 -2.32 -1.58 36.16
CA VAL A 192 -1.67 -1.06 37.37
C VAL A 192 -2.71 -0.60 38.40
N SER A 193 -3.75 0.13 37.99
CA SER A 193 -4.76 0.65 38.92
C SER A 193 -5.63 -0.46 39.53
N ILE A 194 -6.03 -1.47 38.74
CA ILE A 194 -6.88 -2.58 39.21
C ILE A 194 -6.06 -3.61 40.01
N SER A 195 -4.85 -3.95 39.53
CA SER A 195 -3.98 -4.88 40.25
C SER A 195 -3.39 -4.27 41.51
N GLY A 196 -3.25 -2.93 41.56
CA GLY A 196 -2.78 -2.21 42.74
C GLY A 196 -3.63 -2.38 43.97
N TYR A 197 -4.95 -2.38 43.78
CA TYR A 197 -5.90 -2.65 44.85
C TYR A 197 -5.72 -4.03 45.53
N ARG A 198 -5.06 -4.99 44.84
CA ARG A 198 -4.89 -6.37 45.34
C ARG A 198 -3.45 -6.72 45.72
N VAL A 199 -2.47 -5.88 45.39
CA VAL A 199 -1.05 -6.22 45.50
C VAL A 199 -0.30 -5.04 46.11
N ASP A 200 0.22 -5.25 47.32
CA ASP A 200 0.93 -4.22 48.11
C ASP A 200 2.19 -3.65 47.41
N GLN A 201 2.76 -4.39 46.46
CA GLN A 201 4.02 -4.03 45.76
C GLN A 201 3.79 -3.47 44.34
N LEU A 202 2.95 -2.46 44.22
CA LEU A 202 2.67 -1.76 42.96
C LEU A 202 3.91 -1.24 42.23
N PHE A 203 4.85 -0.66 42.98
CA PHE A 203 6.05 -0.07 42.42
C PHE A 203 6.94 -1.13 41.76
N GLU A 204 7.12 -2.28 42.42
CA GLU A 204 7.88 -3.40 41.86
C GLU A 204 7.20 -3.96 40.61
N MET A 205 5.87 -4.09 40.61
CA MET A 205 5.11 -4.53 39.44
C MET A 205 5.28 -3.60 38.25
N ALA A 206 5.13 -2.28 38.44
CA ALA A 206 5.28 -1.29 37.39
C ALA A 206 6.73 -1.22 36.87
N HIS A 207 7.71 -1.30 37.78
CA HIS A 207 9.12 -1.31 37.46
C HIS A 207 9.51 -2.54 36.63
N HIS A 208 9.12 -3.74 37.05
CA HIS A 208 9.38 -4.97 36.29
C HIS A 208 8.73 -4.95 34.91
N ARG A 209 7.53 -4.38 34.78
CA ARG A 209 6.88 -4.19 33.49
C ARG A 209 7.65 -3.23 32.59
N LEU A 210 8.14 -2.12 33.13
CA LEU A 210 8.95 -1.17 32.37
C LEU A 210 10.26 -1.82 31.90
N LEU A 211 10.94 -2.56 32.78
CA LEU A 211 12.18 -3.27 32.45
C LEU A 211 11.98 -4.33 31.36
N THR A 212 10.97 -5.19 31.50
CA THR A 212 10.68 -6.25 30.51
C THR A 212 10.23 -5.68 29.16
N VAL A 213 9.45 -4.60 29.14
CA VAL A 213 9.09 -3.87 27.92
C VAL A 213 10.33 -3.25 27.27
N THR A 214 11.20 -2.63 28.06
CA THR A 214 12.43 -1.99 27.55
C THR A 214 13.40 -3.04 26.97
N LEU A 215 13.54 -4.19 27.64
CA LEU A 215 14.33 -5.32 27.13
C LEU A 215 13.78 -5.83 25.80
N GLY A 216 12.48 -6.12 25.73
CA GLY A 216 11.82 -6.57 24.50
C GLY A 216 11.96 -5.56 23.37
N ALA A 217 11.75 -4.26 23.64
CA ALA A 217 11.92 -3.18 22.68
C ALA A 217 13.37 -3.07 22.18
N SER A 218 14.35 -3.19 23.09
CA SER A 218 15.78 -3.14 22.74
C SER A 218 16.16 -4.28 21.79
N ILE A 219 15.72 -5.49 22.08
CA ILE A 219 15.94 -6.66 21.21
C ILE A 219 15.28 -6.45 19.84
N CYS A 220 14.06 -5.89 19.79
CA CYS A 220 13.41 -5.57 18.52
C CYS A 220 14.23 -4.58 17.69
N ILE A 221 14.66 -3.49 18.30
CA ILE A 221 15.43 -2.43 17.63
C ILE A 221 16.74 -3.00 17.09
N ILE A 222 17.52 -3.68 17.94
CA ILE A 222 18.81 -4.27 17.58
C ILE A 222 18.65 -5.25 16.42
N THR A 223 17.72 -6.21 16.54
CA THR A 223 17.48 -7.20 15.47
C THR A 223 17.00 -6.54 14.18
N SER A 224 16.12 -5.53 14.26
CA SER A 224 15.60 -4.83 13.08
C SER A 224 16.69 -4.10 12.29
N MET A 225 17.69 -3.55 13.00
CA MET A 225 18.81 -2.81 12.43
C MET A 225 19.94 -3.72 11.91
N LEU A 226 20.27 -4.79 12.64
CA LEU A 226 21.40 -5.66 12.30
C LEU A 226 21.08 -6.69 11.22
N VAL A 227 19.87 -7.24 11.21
CA VAL A 227 19.47 -8.26 10.23
C VAL A 227 18.83 -7.57 9.04
N CYS A 228 19.56 -7.45 7.92
CA CYS A 228 19.07 -6.95 6.61
C CYS A 228 18.09 -5.76 6.72
N PRO A 229 18.54 -4.55 7.08
CA PRO A 229 17.67 -3.43 7.46
C PRO A 229 16.67 -3.06 6.36
N ILE A 230 15.40 -2.82 6.75
CA ILE A 230 14.33 -2.39 5.84
C ILE A 230 13.86 -1.02 6.31
N TRP A 231 14.11 0.01 5.51
CA TRP A 231 13.85 1.41 5.84
C TRP A 231 12.55 1.90 5.19
N ALA A 232 11.65 2.48 5.99
CA ALA A 232 10.42 3.09 5.52
C ALA A 232 10.68 4.26 4.57
N GLY A 233 11.73 5.04 4.82
CA GLY A 233 12.13 6.14 3.95
C GLY A 233 12.50 5.67 2.54
N GLN A 234 13.28 4.59 2.44
CA GLN A 234 13.64 3.96 1.17
C GLN A 234 12.41 3.39 0.44
N GLU A 235 11.51 2.72 1.15
CA GLU A 235 10.27 2.19 0.56
C GLU A 235 9.37 3.32 0.04
N LEU A 236 9.24 4.43 0.78
CA LEU A 236 8.50 5.61 0.33
C LEU A 236 9.13 6.20 -0.93
N HIS A 237 10.46 6.36 -0.94
CA HIS A 237 11.16 6.92 -2.08
C HIS A 237 10.99 6.05 -3.33
N ALA A 238 11.20 4.73 -3.20
CA ALA A 238 10.96 3.79 -4.29
C ALA A 238 9.50 3.79 -4.76
N LEU A 239 8.53 3.92 -3.85
CA LEU A 239 7.11 4.02 -4.19
C LEU A 239 6.81 5.27 -5.02
N ILE A 240 7.29 6.44 -4.60
CA ILE A 240 7.08 7.70 -5.34
C ILE A 240 7.71 7.63 -6.73
N THR A 241 8.95 7.15 -6.84
CA THR A 241 9.64 6.95 -8.13
C THR A 241 8.85 6.01 -9.04
N ARG A 242 8.43 4.85 -8.53
CA ARG A 242 7.61 3.89 -9.29
C ARG A 242 6.26 4.48 -9.70
N ASN A 243 5.66 5.32 -8.87
CA ASN A 243 4.40 5.99 -9.20
C ASN A 243 4.58 6.99 -10.35
N LEU A 244 5.71 7.72 -10.41
CA LEU A 244 6.05 8.56 -11.57
C LEU A 244 6.26 7.71 -12.84
N GLU A 245 7.03 6.62 -12.75
CA GLU A 245 7.26 5.70 -13.89
C GLU A 245 5.92 5.19 -14.45
N LYS A 246 5.05 4.66 -13.60
CA LYS A 246 3.72 4.17 -14.01
C LYS A 246 2.80 5.25 -14.58
N LEU A 247 2.90 6.47 -14.06
CA LEU A 247 2.15 7.62 -14.58
C LEU A 247 2.58 7.92 -16.03
N SER A 248 3.89 7.94 -16.29
CA SER A 248 4.43 8.15 -17.64
C SER A 248 4.09 7.01 -18.61
N GLU A 249 4.21 5.76 -18.18
CA GLU A 249 3.86 4.58 -19.00
C GLU A 249 2.39 4.59 -19.42
N SER A 250 1.49 4.99 -18.51
CA SER A 250 0.07 5.14 -18.83
C SER A 250 -0.21 6.28 -19.80
N LEU A 251 0.51 7.40 -19.72
CA LEU A 251 0.39 8.50 -20.68
C LEU A 251 0.86 8.14 -22.07
N ASP A 252 1.99 7.43 -22.19
CA ASP A 252 2.45 6.93 -23.49
C ASP A 252 1.43 5.98 -24.11
N ALA A 253 0.81 5.11 -23.30
CA ALA A 253 -0.17 4.14 -23.76
C ALA A 253 -1.55 4.75 -24.09
N CYS A 254 -1.85 5.94 -23.57
CA CYS A 254 -3.20 6.53 -23.60
C CYS A 254 -3.75 6.73 -25.02
N PHE A 255 -2.89 7.17 -25.95
CA PHE A 255 -3.28 7.52 -27.32
C PHE A 255 -2.87 6.49 -28.38
N ILE A 256 -2.09 5.47 -28.01
CA ILE A 256 -1.68 4.40 -28.94
C ILE A 256 -2.91 3.67 -29.46
N ASP A 257 -3.83 3.27 -28.59
CA ASP A 257 -5.05 2.54 -28.97
C ASP A 257 -6.13 3.45 -29.59
N PHE A 258 -6.21 4.73 -29.16
CA PHE A 258 -7.23 5.67 -29.63
C PHE A 258 -7.06 6.06 -31.11
N PHE A 259 -5.82 6.21 -31.56
CA PHE A 259 -5.49 6.61 -32.92
C PHE A 259 -4.89 5.47 -33.78
N ALA A 260 -4.87 4.24 -33.25
CA ALA A 260 -4.49 3.05 -34.00
C ALA A 260 -5.52 2.74 -35.08
N ASP A 261 -5.02 2.42 -36.28
CA ASP A 261 -5.87 1.99 -37.37
C ASP A 261 -6.46 0.61 -37.05
N ARG A 262 -7.76 0.41 -37.29
CA ARG A 262 -8.53 -0.76 -36.77
C ARG A 262 -8.07 -2.13 -37.30
N GLY A 263 -7.07 -2.18 -38.20
CA GLY A 263 -6.61 -3.37 -38.91
C GLY A 263 -5.64 -4.30 -38.18
N VAL A 264 -5.09 -3.94 -37.00
CA VAL A 264 -4.03 -4.72 -36.34
C VAL A 264 -4.40 -5.04 -34.88
N LYS A 265 -5.34 -5.97 -34.65
CA LYS A 265 -6.04 -6.07 -33.34
C LYS A 265 -5.76 -7.24 -32.39
N ASN A 266 -4.97 -8.27 -32.72
CA ASN A 266 -5.11 -9.53 -31.94
C ASN A 266 -4.00 -9.89 -30.94
N VAL A 267 -2.87 -9.16 -30.86
CA VAL A 267 -1.79 -9.50 -29.89
C VAL A 267 -1.39 -8.33 -28.98
N SER A 268 -1.53 -7.09 -29.44
CA SER A 268 -1.14 -5.87 -28.70
C SER A 268 -2.17 -5.42 -27.65
N HIS A 269 -3.46 -5.70 -27.88
CA HIS A 269 -4.55 -5.05 -27.13
C HIS A 269 -4.56 -5.36 -25.62
N GLY A 270 -4.21 -6.58 -25.21
CA GLY A 270 -4.15 -6.96 -23.80
C GLY A 270 -2.96 -6.35 -23.04
N TYR A 271 -1.84 -6.11 -23.73
CA TYR A 271 -0.64 -5.50 -23.15
C TYR A 271 -0.82 -3.98 -22.99
N PHE A 272 -1.29 -3.29 -24.03
CA PHE A 272 -1.55 -1.84 -23.99
C PHE A 272 -2.71 -1.47 -23.06
N SER A 273 -3.77 -2.28 -22.99
CA SER A 273 -4.87 -2.09 -22.03
C SER A 273 -4.39 -2.16 -20.57
N LYS A 274 -3.47 -3.08 -20.26
CA LYS A 274 -2.87 -3.21 -18.92
C LYS A 274 -1.92 -2.05 -18.60
N MET A 275 -1.15 -1.58 -19.58
CA MET A 275 -0.21 -0.46 -19.43
C MET A 275 -0.94 0.89 -19.30
N ASN A 276 -2.02 1.08 -20.06
CA ASN A 276 -2.91 2.24 -19.96
C ASN A 276 -3.55 2.34 -18.56
N GLN A 277 -3.68 1.26 -17.81
CA GLN A 277 -4.23 1.27 -16.43
C GLN A 277 -3.17 1.24 -15.32
N ALA A 278 -1.87 1.35 -15.65
CA ALA A 278 -0.80 1.30 -14.65
C ALA A 278 -0.92 2.41 -13.58
N TYR A 279 -1.43 3.59 -13.95
CA TYR A 279 -1.70 4.71 -13.04
C TYR A 279 -2.71 4.39 -11.93
N LYS A 280 -3.58 3.36 -12.08
CA LYS A 280 -4.61 3.05 -11.07
C LYS A 280 -4.04 2.69 -9.70
N CYS A 281 -2.85 2.10 -9.66
CA CYS A 281 -2.19 1.82 -8.37
C CYS A 281 -1.71 3.09 -7.65
N VAL A 282 -1.50 4.19 -8.39
CA VAL A 282 -1.14 5.51 -7.85
C VAL A 282 -2.34 6.13 -7.14
N LEU A 283 -3.57 5.95 -7.66
CA LEU A 283 -4.78 6.51 -7.03
C LEU A 283 -4.98 6.01 -5.59
N ASN A 284 -4.55 4.78 -5.31
CA ASN A 284 -4.73 4.13 -4.01
C ASN A 284 -3.48 4.21 -3.10
N SER A 285 -2.43 4.96 -3.46
CA SER A 285 -1.17 4.97 -2.71
C SER A 285 -1.15 5.87 -1.47
N LYS A 286 -2.14 6.77 -1.31
CA LYS A 286 -2.14 7.82 -0.27
C LYS A 286 -1.87 7.29 1.15
N THR A 287 -2.56 6.22 1.56
CA THR A 287 -2.43 5.67 2.91
C THR A 287 -1.05 5.03 3.15
N SER A 288 -0.50 4.37 2.14
CA SER A 288 0.86 3.84 2.16
C SER A 288 1.90 4.97 2.21
N GLU A 289 1.73 6.03 1.42
CA GLU A 289 2.60 7.21 1.43
C GLU A 289 2.63 7.86 2.82
N GLU A 290 1.46 8.14 3.40
CA GLU A 290 1.32 8.79 4.70
C GLU A 290 1.92 7.95 5.84
N SER A 291 1.67 6.63 5.84
CA SER A 291 2.22 5.73 6.85
C SER A 291 3.75 5.61 6.75
N MET A 292 4.30 5.39 5.55
CA MET A 292 5.74 5.30 5.36
C MET A 292 6.45 6.62 5.70
N ALA A 293 5.90 7.77 5.32
CA ALA A 293 6.45 9.08 5.67
C ALA A 293 6.44 9.33 7.18
N ASN A 294 5.41 8.83 7.89
CA ASN A 294 5.36 8.93 9.34
C ASN A 294 6.43 8.05 10.00
N PHE A 295 6.61 6.82 9.52
CA PHE A 295 7.64 5.90 10.02
C PHE A 295 9.06 6.35 9.71
N ALA A 296 9.31 6.87 8.50
CA ALA A 296 10.62 7.35 8.08
C ALA A 296 11.19 8.49 8.94
N ARG A 297 10.32 9.23 9.64
CA ARG A 297 10.74 10.29 10.57
C ARG A 297 11.37 9.75 11.87
N TRP A 298 11.11 8.50 12.21
CA TRP A 298 11.69 7.85 13.39
C TRP A 298 13.05 7.20 13.08
N GLU A 299 13.42 7.13 11.80
CA GLU A 299 14.63 6.45 11.37
C GLU A 299 15.87 7.33 11.61
N PRO A 300 17.00 6.74 12.04
CA PRO A 300 18.29 7.40 11.94
C PRO A 300 18.65 7.69 10.47
N ALA A 301 19.66 8.54 10.26
CA ALA A 301 20.21 8.77 8.93
C ALA A 301 20.72 7.45 8.33
N HIS A 302 20.42 7.20 7.05
CA HIS A 302 20.78 5.96 6.35
C HIS A 302 20.86 6.18 4.84
N GLY A 303 21.85 5.55 4.19
CA GLY A 303 22.10 5.77 2.75
C GLY A 303 22.24 7.27 2.44
N ASP A 304 21.51 7.73 1.43
CA ASP A 304 21.48 9.14 1.02
C ASP A 304 20.49 10.00 1.83
N PHE A 305 19.74 9.38 2.76
CA PHE A 305 18.75 10.07 3.57
C PHE A 305 19.38 10.62 4.85
N LYS A 306 19.56 11.94 4.88
CA LYS A 306 20.05 12.68 6.05
C LYS A 306 19.07 12.62 7.23
N PHE A 307 19.56 12.86 8.44
CA PHE A 307 18.69 13.02 9.60
C PHE A 307 17.71 14.19 9.37
N ARG A 308 16.44 14.02 9.75
CA ARG A 308 15.34 14.98 9.46
C ARG A 308 15.14 15.28 7.97
N HIS A 309 15.35 14.30 7.11
CA HIS A 309 15.01 14.36 5.68
C HIS A 309 13.57 14.89 5.45
N PRO A 310 13.31 15.64 4.35
CA PRO A 310 12.03 16.30 4.09
C PRO A 310 10.89 15.35 3.67
N TRP A 311 10.56 14.35 4.49
CA TRP A 311 9.49 13.36 4.22
C TRP A 311 8.10 13.98 3.99
N LYS A 312 7.84 15.18 4.53
CA LYS A 312 6.59 15.90 4.25
C LYS A 312 6.48 16.34 2.79
N GLN A 313 7.61 16.65 2.15
CA GLN A 313 7.65 17.07 0.77
C GLN A 313 7.36 15.89 -0.18
N TYR A 314 7.76 14.67 0.19
CA TYR A 314 7.33 13.43 -0.51
C TYR A 314 5.80 13.29 -0.56
N LEU A 315 5.09 13.66 0.51
CA LEU A 315 3.62 13.60 0.53
C LEU A 315 2.98 14.62 -0.42
N LYS A 316 3.61 15.80 -0.60
CA LYS A 316 3.15 16.78 -1.58
C LYS A 316 3.41 16.31 -3.01
N VAL A 317 4.58 15.74 -3.27
CA VAL A 317 4.89 15.09 -4.56
C VAL A 317 3.86 13.99 -4.84
N GLY A 318 3.59 13.09 -3.89
CA GLY A 318 2.56 12.06 -4.01
C GLY A 318 1.16 12.64 -4.28
N ALA A 319 0.80 13.75 -3.64
CA ALA A 319 -0.46 14.46 -3.91
C ALA A 319 -0.54 15.02 -5.33
N ALA A 320 0.54 15.62 -5.84
CA ALA A 320 0.61 16.13 -7.21
C ALA A 320 0.52 14.98 -8.24
N ILE A 321 1.26 13.88 -8.03
CA ILE A 321 1.21 12.69 -8.88
C ILE A 321 -0.21 12.10 -8.92
N ARG A 322 -0.87 11.95 -7.76
CA ARG A 322 -2.26 11.48 -7.69
C ARG A 322 -3.23 12.42 -8.37
N SER A 323 -3.05 13.73 -8.24
CA SER A 323 -3.85 14.72 -8.98
C SER A 323 -3.73 14.50 -10.49
N CYS A 324 -2.50 14.31 -10.98
CA CYS A 324 -2.25 13.98 -12.39
C CYS A 324 -2.92 12.65 -12.79
N ALA A 325 -2.81 11.61 -11.95
CA ALA A 325 -3.45 10.31 -12.19
C ALA A 325 -4.99 10.40 -12.27
N TYR A 326 -5.65 11.27 -11.49
CA TYR A 326 -7.09 11.53 -11.65
C TYR A 326 -7.43 12.16 -13.01
N CYS A 327 -6.55 13.03 -13.52
CA CYS A 327 -6.73 13.61 -14.86
C CYS A 327 -6.61 12.52 -15.93
N ILE A 328 -5.65 11.62 -15.80
CA ILE A 328 -5.48 10.46 -16.70
C ILE A 328 -6.68 9.53 -16.63
N GLU A 329 -7.23 9.22 -15.45
CA GLU A 329 -8.46 8.41 -15.33
C GLU A 329 -9.61 9.05 -16.11
N THR A 330 -9.80 10.36 -15.95
CA THR A 330 -10.84 11.10 -16.66
C THR A 330 -10.61 11.07 -18.17
N LEU A 331 -9.38 11.32 -18.61
CA LEU A 331 -8.98 11.30 -20.01
C LEU A 331 -9.19 9.91 -20.64
N ASN A 332 -8.77 8.86 -19.94
CA ASN A 332 -8.94 7.47 -20.36
C ASN A 332 -10.42 7.09 -20.43
N GLY A 333 -11.25 7.60 -19.52
CA GLY A 333 -12.71 7.47 -19.59
C GLY A 333 -13.30 8.11 -20.84
N CYS A 334 -12.84 9.31 -21.20
CA CYS A 334 -13.25 9.99 -22.43
C CYS A 334 -12.79 9.23 -23.69
N ILE A 335 -11.55 8.77 -23.71
CA ILE A 335 -10.96 8.04 -24.85
C ILE A 335 -11.66 6.70 -25.12
N ASN A 336 -12.01 5.96 -24.07
CA ASN A 336 -12.69 4.67 -24.20
C ASN A 336 -14.20 4.79 -24.41
N SER A 337 -14.76 6.00 -24.36
CA SER A 337 -16.16 6.24 -24.72
C SER A 337 -16.33 6.23 -26.25
N ASP A 338 -17.51 5.87 -26.76
CA ASP A 338 -17.78 5.90 -28.21
C ASP A 338 -17.81 7.35 -28.72
N ILE A 339 -16.65 7.87 -29.13
CA ILE A 339 -16.52 9.24 -29.64
C ILE A 339 -17.04 9.33 -31.08
N ARG A 340 -18.19 9.99 -31.25
CA ARG A 340 -18.83 10.32 -32.53
C ARG A 340 -18.20 11.52 -33.27
N ALA A 341 -16.98 11.93 -32.91
CA ALA A 341 -16.34 13.08 -33.53
C ALA A 341 -15.96 12.84 -35.01
N PRO A 342 -16.04 13.86 -35.88
CA PRO A 342 -15.67 13.75 -37.29
C PRO A 342 -14.22 13.30 -37.49
N GLU A 343 -13.99 12.42 -38.46
CA GLU A 343 -12.66 11.83 -38.71
C GLU A 343 -11.62 12.87 -39.15
N THR A 344 -12.06 13.93 -39.85
CA THR A 344 -11.21 15.06 -40.24
C THR A 344 -10.72 15.86 -39.03
N LEU A 345 -11.57 16.07 -38.03
CA LEU A 345 -11.20 16.74 -36.79
C LEU A 345 -10.29 15.85 -35.92
N LYS A 346 -10.57 14.55 -35.85
CA LYS A 346 -9.68 13.58 -35.19
C LYS A 346 -8.29 13.60 -35.81
N LYS A 347 -8.19 13.58 -37.14
CA LYS A 347 -6.90 13.65 -37.85
C LYS A 347 -6.19 14.98 -37.62
N HIS A 348 -6.93 16.09 -37.59
CA HIS A 348 -6.36 17.41 -37.34
C HIS A 348 -5.72 17.52 -35.95
N LEU A 349 -6.38 17.00 -34.92
CA LEU A 349 -5.89 17.09 -33.53
C LEU A 349 -4.96 15.96 -33.12
N LYS A 350 -4.89 14.86 -33.89
CA LYS A 350 -4.12 13.65 -33.56
C LYS A 350 -2.67 13.95 -33.21
N ASP A 351 -1.95 14.60 -34.11
CA ASP A 351 -0.50 14.76 -33.96
C ASP A 351 -0.15 15.65 -32.76
N MET A 352 -0.96 16.69 -32.50
CA MET A 352 -0.78 17.57 -31.34
C MET A 352 -1.13 16.88 -30.02
N CYS A 353 -2.23 16.12 -29.96
CA CYS A 353 -2.61 15.36 -28.77
C CYS A 353 -1.55 14.30 -28.42
N VAL A 354 -1.07 13.55 -29.42
CA VAL A 354 -0.03 12.53 -29.24
C VAL A 354 1.29 13.19 -28.80
N SER A 355 1.68 14.29 -29.45
CA SER A 355 2.91 15.02 -29.09
C SER A 355 2.86 15.57 -27.68
N LEU A 356 1.76 16.23 -27.28
CA LEU A 356 1.60 16.76 -25.92
C LEU A 356 1.63 15.64 -24.87
N SER A 357 0.96 14.52 -25.12
CA SER A 357 1.01 13.35 -24.22
C SER A 357 2.44 12.81 -24.08
N SER A 358 3.16 12.69 -25.20
CA SER A 358 4.54 12.20 -25.20
C SER A 358 5.51 13.15 -24.49
N TYR A 359 5.44 14.46 -24.75
CA TYR A 359 6.28 15.43 -24.05
C TYR A 359 5.97 15.48 -22.55
N SER A 360 4.70 15.41 -22.16
CA SER A 360 4.30 15.33 -20.74
C SER A 360 4.85 14.07 -20.06
N SER A 361 4.78 12.93 -20.74
CA SER A 361 5.36 11.66 -20.30
C SER A 361 6.88 11.74 -20.14
N ASN A 362 7.58 12.36 -21.09
CA ASN A 362 9.03 12.54 -21.03
C ASN A 362 9.45 13.41 -19.84
N VAL A 363 8.73 14.49 -19.54
CA VAL A 363 8.97 15.29 -18.33
C VAL A 363 8.81 14.44 -17.07
N ILE A 364 7.75 13.62 -16.98
CA ILE A 364 7.54 12.73 -15.83
C ILE A 364 8.66 11.68 -15.71
N LYS A 365 9.13 11.12 -16.83
CA LYS A 365 10.26 10.16 -16.84
C LYS A 365 11.56 10.81 -16.36
N GLU A 366 11.83 12.05 -16.77
CA GLU A 366 12.99 12.79 -16.27
C GLU A 366 12.88 13.07 -14.77
N LEU A 367 11.70 13.44 -14.28
CA LEU A 367 11.45 13.58 -12.84
C LEU A 367 11.62 12.26 -12.08
N ALA A 368 11.16 11.15 -12.65
CA ALA A 368 11.37 9.82 -12.08
C ALA A 368 12.87 9.48 -12.01
N ALA A 369 13.63 9.79 -13.07
CA ALA A 369 15.07 9.62 -13.08
C ALA A 369 15.75 10.49 -12.02
N MET A 370 15.42 11.79 -11.94
CA MET A 370 15.93 12.71 -10.91
C MET A 370 15.68 12.20 -9.50
N MET A 371 14.48 11.72 -9.23
CA MET A 371 14.14 11.09 -7.95
C MET A 371 15.01 9.87 -7.72
N LYS A 372 15.02 8.92 -8.66
CA LYS A 372 15.74 7.63 -8.55
C LYS A 372 17.23 7.79 -8.30
N THR A 373 17.86 8.78 -8.93
CA THR A 373 19.31 9.06 -8.80
C THR A 373 19.61 10.08 -7.72
N MET A 374 18.59 10.74 -7.14
CA MET A 374 18.74 11.91 -6.27
C MET A 374 19.67 12.99 -6.84
N THR A 375 19.57 13.23 -8.15
CA THR A 375 20.34 14.25 -8.85
C THR A 375 19.44 15.22 -9.60
N LYS A 376 19.91 16.45 -9.76
CA LYS A 376 19.23 17.45 -10.61
C LYS A 376 19.52 17.17 -12.08
N SER A 377 18.49 17.21 -12.92
CA SER A 377 18.63 17.08 -14.37
C SER A 377 18.90 18.44 -15.01
N SER A 378 19.87 18.50 -15.92
CA SER A 378 20.11 19.68 -16.76
C SER A 378 19.18 19.74 -17.98
N SER A 379 18.64 18.60 -18.43
CA SER A 379 17.74 18.52 -19.59
C SER A 379 16.29 18.85 -19.28
N ILE A 380 15.89 18.86 -18.00
CA ILE A 380 14.47 18.99 -17.64
C ILE A 380 13.84 20.29 -18.14
N HIS A 381 14.61 21.39 -18.15
CA HIS A 381 14.13 22.67 -18.69
C HIS A 381 13.80 22.60 -20.19
N ILE A 382 14.55 21.80 -20.96
CA ILE A 382 14.31 21.60 -22.39
C ILE A 382 12.99 20.83 -22.59
N SER A 383 12.80 19.74 -21.83
CA SER A 383 11.59 18.91 -21.91
C SER A 383 10.34 19.65 -21.45
N ILE A 384 10.44 20.50 -20.43
CA ILE A 384 9.36 21.42 -20.03
C ILE A 384 9.04 22.41 -21.16
N GLY A 385 10.07 22.98 -21.80
CA GLY A 385 9.90 23.87 -22.94
C GLY A 385 9.14 23.21 -24.10
N GLN A 386 9.50 21.97 -24.46
CA GLN A 386 8.82 21.20 -25.51
C GLN A 386 7.35 20.92 -25.16
N MET A 387 7.08 20.53 -23.90
CA MET A 387 5.71 20.33 -23.42
C MET A 387 4.89 21.62 -23.55
N ASN A 388 5.44 22.76 -23.14
CA ASN A 388 4.73 24.05 -23.18
C ASN A 388 4.48 24.52 -24.61
N ILE A 389 5.42 24.30 -25.54
CA ILE A 389 5.21 24.55 -26.97
C ILE A 389 4.03 23.70 -27.50
N ALA A 390 3.99 22.41 -27.18
CA ALA A 390 2.91 21.53 -27.60
C ALA A 390 1.54 21.92 -26.99
N VAL A 391 1.52 22.48 -25.77
CA VAL A 391 0.30 23.09 -25.20
C VAL A 391 -0.17 24.25 -26.06
N TYR A 392 0.73 25.16 -26.45
CA TYR A 392 0.38 26.30 -27.31
C TYR A 392 -0.12 25.85 -28.68
N GLU A 393 0.52 24.88 -29.32
CA GLU A 393 0.10 24.32 -30.61
C GLU A 393 -1.31 23.71 -30.53
N LEU A 394 -1.59 22.92 -29.49
CA LEU A 394 -2.91 22.33 -29.29
C LEU A 394 -3.98 23.40 -29.02
N GLN A 395 -3.64 24.42 -28.22
CA GLN A 395 -4.55 25.55 -27.97
C GLN A 395 -4.84 26.36 -29.23
N ASP A 396 -3.82 26.58 -30.08
CA ASP A 396 -3.99 27.29 -31.34
C ASP A 396 -4.86 26.51 -32.31
N ALA A 397 -4.64 25.20 -32.44
CA ALA A 397 -5.48 24.34 -33.29
C ALA A 397 -6.94 24.23 -32.81
N LEU A 398 -7.17 24.28 -31.50
CA LEU A 398 -8.52 24.36 -30.95
C LEU A 398 -9.22 25.68 -31.29
N LYS A 399 -8.47 26.79 -31.39
CA LYS A 399 -9.01 28.11 -31.80
C LYS A 399 -9.21 28.18 -33.31
N ASN A 400 -8.29 27.60 -34.08
CA ASN A 400 -8.21 27.70 -35.54
C ASN A 400 -8.73 26.42 -36.22
N VAL A 401 -9.93 25.98 -35.86
CA VAL A 401 -10.55 24.81 -36.49
C VAL A 401 -10.75 25.09 -37.99
N PRO A 402 -10.25 24.23 -38.90
CA PRO A 402 -10.35 24.49 -40.34
C PRO A 402 -11.80 24.71 -40.78
N SER A 403 -12.03 25.73 -41.61
CA SER A 403 -13.36 26.08 -42.14
C SER A 403 -14.03 24.90 -42.87
N GLN A 404 -13.23 24.01 -43.48
CA GLN A 404 -13.69 22.77 -44.11
C GLN A 404 -14.31 21.77 -43.11
N VAL A 405 -13.76 21.69 -41.89
CA VAL A 405 -14.29 20.86 -40.80
C VAL A 405 -15.59 21.48 -40.28
N VAL A 406 -15.63 22.80 -40.14
CA VAL A 406 -16.86 23.53 -39.79
C VAL A 406 -17.96 23.29 -40.84
N VAL A 407 -17.62 23.33 -42.13
CA VAL A 407 -18.55 23.04 -43.22
C VAL A 407 -19.01 21.59 -43.23
N GLN A 408 -18.13 20.60 -43.00
CA GLN A 408 -18.52 19.19 -42.90
C GLN A 408 -19.45 18.91 -41.72
N ILE A 409 -19.23 19.56 -40.58
CA ILE A 409 -20.10 19.45 -39.40
C ILE A 409 -21.48 20.06 -39.69
N LEU A 410 -21.52 21.21 -40.37
CA LEU A 410 -22.76 21.84 -40.81
C LEU A 410 -23.51 21.01 -41.86
N GLN A 411 -22.79 20.34 -42.78
CA GLN A 411 -23.36 19.48 -43.81
C GLN A 411 -23.88 18.14 -43.25
N ALA A 412 -23.17 17.52 -42.31
CA ALA A 412 -23.64 16.33 -41.59
C ALA A 412 -24.94 16.61 -40.80
N SER A 413 -25.06 17.82 -40.24
CA SER A 413 -26.28 18.28 -39.59
C SER A 413 -27.46 18.43 -40.57
N ASN A 414 -27.23 18.88 -41.81
CA ASN A 414 -28.27 19.12 -42.80
C ASN A 414 -28.81 17.85 -43.49
N ASN A 415 -28.03 16.77 -43.57
CA ASN A 415 -28.49 15.51 -44.18
C ASN A 415 -29.38 14.65 -43.24
N SER A 416 -29.58 15.07 -41.98
CA SER A 416 -30.40 14.37 -40.98
C SER A 416 -31.72 15.08 -40.65
N ILE A 417 -32.26 15.89 -41.57
CA ILE A 417 -33.54 16.57 -41.41
C ILE A 417 -34.67 15.54 -41.50
N ASN A 418 -34.96 14.90 -40.38
CA ASN A 418 -36.31 14.51 -40.01
C ASN A 418 -36.50 14.80 -38.51
N LYS A 419 -37.27 15.87 -38.28
CA LYS A 419 -37.98 16.34 -37.08
C LYS A 419 -37.20 16.59 -35.77
N GLU A 420 -37.17 17.89 -35.45
CA GLU A 420 -37.24 18.53 -34.12
C GLU A 420 -36.22 18.10 -33.05
N THR A 421 -35.02 18.70 -33.10
CA THR A 421 -34.38 19.31 -31.91
C THR A 421 -33.22 20.24 -32.33
N THR A 422 -33.52 21.55 -32.34
CA THR A 422 -32.66 22.71 -32.02
C THR A 422 -31.14 22.50 -31.94
N ASN A 423 -30.35 23.12 -32.83
CA ASN A 423 -28.96 23.67 -32.68
C ASN A 423 -27.88 22.96 -31.81
N THR A 424 -28.13 21.77 -31.29
CA THR A 424 -27.34 21.08 -30.24
C THR A 424 -26.52 19.90 -30.79
N ARG A 425 -26.86 19.38 -31.98
CA ARG A 425 -26.16 18.25 -32.62
C ARG A 425 -24.71 18.56 -33.06
N PRO A 426 -24.38 19.68 -33.72
CA PRO A 426 -23.00 19.93 -34.16
C PRO A 426 -22.04 20.17 -32.98
N LEU A 427 -22.51 20.76 -31.88
CA LEU A 427 -21.72 20.91 -30.65
C LEU A 427 -21.49 19.57 -29.95
N LEU A 428 -22.48 18.66 -29.95
CA LEU A 428 -22.37 17.33 -29.34
C LEU A 428 -21.30 16.45 -29.98
N GLU A 429 -20.99 16.66 -31.26
CA GLU A 429 -19.96 15.91 -32.00
C GLU A 429 -18.54 16.45 -31.79
N ILE A 430 -18.38 17.75 -31.52
CA ILE A 430 -17.07 18.40 -31.27
C ILE A 430 -16.68 18.30 -29.79
N LEU A 431 -17.66 18.34 -28.89
CA LEU A 431 -17.47 18.41 -27.44
C LEU A 431 -16.54 17.31 -26.87
N PRO A 432 -16.63 16.03 -27.26
CA PRO A 432 -15.76 14.99 -26.72
C PRO A 432 -14.28 15.23 -27.02
N LEU A 433 -13.97 15.69 -28.24
CA LEU A 433 -12.59 15.90 -28.66
C LEU A 433 -12.01 17.21 -28.10
N ALA A 434 -12.83 18.26 -27.99
CA ALA A 434 -12.49 19.47 -27.25
C ALA A 434 -12.25 19.17 -25.75
N THR A 435 -13.03 18.25 -25.17
CA THR A 435 -12.85 17.78 -23.79
C THR A 435 -11.52 17.03 -23.64
N ILE A 436 -11.18 16.12 -24.56
CA ILE A 436 -9.89 15.43 -24.58
C ILE A 436 -8.73 16.42 -24.63
N ALA A 437 -8.79 17.39 -25.55
CA ALA A 437 -7.73 18.37 -25.71
C ALA A 437 -7.62 19.28 -24.47
N SER A 438 -8.74 19.68 -23.86
CA SER A 438 -8.75 20.45 -22.61
C SER A 438 -8.18 19.65 -21.44
N LEU A 439 -8.50 18.36 -21.34
CA LEU A 439 -7.94 17.45 -20.33
C LEU A 439 -6.45 17.23 -20.51
N LEU A 440 -5.94 17.23 -21.75
CA LEU A 440 -4.50 17.16 -22.03
C LEU A 440 -3.76 18.45 -21.63
N ILE A 441 -4.36 19.61 -21.86
CA ILE A 441 -3.81 20.89 -21.39
C ILE A 441 -3.79 20.94 -19.85
N GLU A 442 -4.87 20.51 -19.22
CA GLU A 442 -4.97 20.37 -17.75
C GLU A 442 -3.99 19.31 -17.20
N LEU A 443 -3.74 18.24 -17.95
CA LEU A 443 -2.71 17.27 -17.60
C LEU A 443 -1.32 17.92 -17.57
N ALA A 444 -0.97 18.70 -18.60
CA ALA A 444 0.32 19.40 -18.66
C ALA A 444 0.47 20.38 -17.48
N SER A 445 -0.59 21.12 -17.11
CA SER A 445 -0.58 22.00 -15.94
C SER A 445 -0.32 21.23 -14.64
N ARG A 446 -0.91 20.03 -14.49
CA ARG A 446 -0.65 19.14 -13.34
C ARG A 446 0.78 18.59 -13.34
N VAL A 447 1.36 18.32 -14.50
CA VAL A 447 2.78 17.93 -14.61
C VAL A 447 3.70 19.06 -14.13
N GLU A 448 3.41 20.33 -14.45
CA GLU A 448 4.17 21.46 -13.91
C GLU A 448 4.11 21.54 -12.38
N VAL A 449 2.97 21.18 -11.77
CA VAL A 449 2.87 21.09 -10.31
C VAL A 449 3.78 19.97 -9.77
N ILE A 450 3.86 18.82 -10.44
CA ILE A 450 4.81 17.74 -10.06
C ILE A 450 6.25 18.26 -10.17
N VAL A 451 6.61 18.92 -11.28
CA VAL A 451 7.94 19.53 -11.48
C VAL A 451 8.29 20.44 -10.30
N LYS A 452 7.36 21.33 -9.92
CA LYS A 452 7.56 22.26 -8.80
C LYS A 452 7.82 21.54 -7.48
N GLU A 453 6.98 20.55 -7.13
CA GLU A 453 7.11 19.84 -5.86
C GLU A 453 8.36 18.94 -5.79
N VAL A 454 8.78 18.36 -6.92
CA VAL A 454 10.03 17.58 -7.04
C VAL A 454 11.25 18.48 -6.97
N ASN A 455 11.26 19.64 -7.64
CA ASN A 455 12.36 20.59 -7.52
C ASN A 455 12.49 21.13 -6.09
N GLN A 456 11.36 21.45 -5.44
CA GLN A 456 11.37 21.83 -4.03
C GLN A 456 11.91 20.70 -3.13
N LEU A 457 11.61 19.44 -3.44
CA LEU A 457 12.19 18.30 -2.74
C LEU A 457 13.70 18.22 -2.97
N ALA A 458 14.14 18.33 -4.22
CA ALA A 458 15.54 18.29 -4.61
C ALA A 458 16.37 19.38 -3.92
N ASP A 459 15.80 20.57 -3.76
CA ASP A 459 16.43 21.68 -3.04
C ASP A 459 16.49 21.41 -1.53
N GLN A 460 15.42 20.89 -0.91
CA GLN A 460 15.41 20.58 0.53
C GLN A 460 16.25 19.36 0.92
N ALA A 461 16.44 18.43 -0.02
CA ALA A 461 17.18 17.19 0.18
C ALA A 461 18.64 17.30 -0.31
N ASP A 462 19.06 18.46 -0.82
CA ASP A 462 20.38 18.71 -1.41
C ASP A 462 20.75 17.70 -2.50
N PHE A 463 19.86 17.48 -3.48
CA PHE A 463 20.15 16.60 -4.62
C PHE A 463 21.42 17.07 -5.34
N ALA A 464 22.30 16.12 -5.65
CA ALA A 464 23.57 16.41 -6.29
C ALA A 464 23.36 16.93 -7.73
N LEU A 465 24.28 17.78 -8.20
CA LEU A 465 24.30 18.17 -9.61
C LEU A 465 24.87 17.02 -10.43
N ASN A 466 24.20 16.67 -11.53
CA ASN A 466 24.66 15.59 -12.40
C ASN A 466 25.92 16.04 -13.16
N SER A 467 27.11 15.59 -12.72
CA SER A 467 28.41 16.07 -13.20
C SER A 467 28.84 15.50 -14.57
N ASN A 468 27.99 14.72 -15.25
CA ASN A 468 28.35 14.05 -16.51
C ASN A 468 28.29 14.94 -17.77
N SER A 469 28.58 16.23 -17.64
CA SER A 469 28.81 17.12 -18.79
C SER A 469 30.01 18.03 -18.54
N GLY A 470 31.22 17.48 -18.60
CA GLY A 470 32.46 18.27 -18.70
C GLY A 470 33.70 17.56 -18.17
N SER A 471 34.78 17.59 -18.96
CA SER A 471 36.17 17.21 -18.67
C SER A 471 36.56 15.71 -18.73
N LYS A 472 36.73 15.21 -19.96
CA LYS A 472 37.96 14.46 -20.27
C LYS A 472 39.05 15.47 -20.60
N GLU A 473 39.64 16.09 -19.58
CA GLU A 473 40.97 16.70 -19.70
C GLU A 473 41.95 15.77 -19.00
N THR A 474 42.56 14.90 -19.81
CA THR A 474 43.81 14.21 -19.49
C THR A 474 44.90 15.26 -19.27
N HIS A 475 45.20 15.58 -18.02
CA HIS A 475 46.53 16.06 -17.64
C HIS A 475 47.38 14.88 -17.22
N SER A 476 48.11 14.34 -18.19
CA SER A 476 49.34 13.59 -17.96
C SER A 476 50.41 14.60 -17.51
N ILE A 477 50.89 14.45 -16.28
CA ILE A 477 52.13 15.09 -15.82
C ILE A 477 53.20 13.99 -15.80
N THR A 478 54.15 14.12 -16.71
CA THR A 478 55.57 13.81 -16.45
C THR A 478 56.27 15.10 -16.12
#